data_AF-A0A952ELD9-F1
#
_entry.id   AF-A0A952ELD9-F1
#
_cell.length_a   1.000
_cell.length_b   1.000
_cell.length_c   1.000
_cell.angle_alpha   90.00
_cell.angle_beta   90.00
_cell.angle_gamma   90.00
#
_symmetry.space_group_name_H-M   'P 1'
#
loop_
_entity.id
_entity.type
_entity.pdbx_description
1 polymer ?
#
loop_
_entity_poly.entity_id
_entity_poly.type
_entity_poly.pdbx_seq_one_letter_code
_entity_poly.pdbx_strand_id
1 'polypeptide(L)'
;MKNILLLVTVFLAGHLFSQTEEWLNLGTDAKQSTYYYKPHSTNKAWIKIASPQITYYDNGKNKTVDGYQLNLWLFDCEEKQIGVVQTTTYDKSGNVLRTLHIKSYEIELQYVNPNSIGENFLQAFCKK
;
A
#
# COMPACT_ATOMS: atom_id res chain seq x y z
N MET A 1 3.90 44.24 -23.85
CA MET A 1 4.62 43.29 -22.95
C MET A 1 3.83 42.89 -21.70
N LYS A 2 2.51 43.14 -21.60
CA LYS A 2 1.71 42.77 -20.42
C LYS A 2 1.05 41.39 -20.54
N ASN A 3 0.83 40.93 -21.78
CA ASN A 3 0.10 39.68 -22.07
C ASN A 3 1.02 38.43 -22.07
N ILE A 4 2.34 38.60 -22.19
CA ILE A 4 3.30 37.49 -22.14
C ILE A 4 3.61 37.11 -20.67
N LEU A 5 3.53 38.06 -19.74
CA LEU A 5 3.77 37.82 -18.31
C LEU A 5 2.69 36.94 -17.65
N LEU A 6 1.48 36.95 -18.20
CA LEU A 6 0.34 36.15 -17.72
C LEU A 6 0.44 34.67 -18.12
N LEU A 7 1.13 34.35 -19.22
CA LEU A 7 1.30 32.97 -19.68
C LEU A 7 2.35 32.20 -18.86
N VAL A 8 3.40 32.89 -18.38
CA VAL A 8 4.45 32.28 -17.55
C VAL A 8 3.93 31.94 -16.15
N THR A 9 3.04 32.76 -15.58
CA THR A 9 2.45 32.52 -14.26
C THR A 9 1.47 31.34 -14.24
N VAL A 10 0.75 31.09 -15.34
CA VAL A 10 -0.14 29.92 -15.45
C VAL A 10 0.64 28.61 -15.59
N PHE A 11 1.79 28.61 -16.28
CA PHE A 11 2.64 27.41 -16.43
C PHE A 11 3.33 26.98 -15.12
N LEU A 12 3.73 27.93 -14.26
CA LEU A 12 4.33 27.63 -12.96
C LEU A 12 3.31 27.11 -11.92
N ALA A 13 2.05 27.52 -12.01
CA ALA A 13 1.00 27.05 -11.10
C ALA A 13 0.57 25.59 -11.37
N GLY A 14 0.70 25.12 -12.61
CA GLY A 14 0.30 23.75 -13.00
C GLY A 14 1.18 22.63 -12.44
N HIS A 15 2.42 22.94 -12.04
CA HIS A 15 3.35 21.95 -11.48
C HIS A 15 3.21 21.76 -9.96
N LEU A 16 2.52 22.66 -9.26
CA LEU A 16 2.47 22.62 -7.79
C LEU A 16 1.42 21.64 -7.23
N PHE A 17 0.48 21.16 -8.05
CA PHE A 17 -0.66 20.37 -7.57
C PHE A 17 -0.80 18.97 -8.19
N SER A 18 0.18 18.49 -8.95
CA SER A 18 0.15 17.15 -9.56
C SER A 18 1.25 16.24 -9.02
N GLN A 19 1.43 16.19 -7.69
CA GLN A 19 2.13 15.07 -7.08
C GLN A 19 1.12 13.96 -6.78
N THR A 20 0.74 13.20 -7.80
CA THR A 20 0.18 11.88 -7.54
C THR A 20 1.29 11.09 -6.86
N GLU A 21 1.17 10.84 -5.55
CA GLU A 21 2.16 10.05 -4.82
C GLU A 21 2.29 8.68 -5.51
N GLU A 22 3.44 8.48 -6.15
CA GLU A 22 3.80 7.23 -6.80
C GLU A 22 4.01 6.14 -5.73
N TRP A 23 3.92 4.89 -6.17
CA TRP A 23 4.19 3.75 -5.32
C TRP A 23 5.69 3.68 -4.98
N LEU A 24 6.02 3.75 -3.70
CA LEU A 24 7.39 3.53 -3.22
C LEU A 24 7.69 2.04 -3.21
N ASN A 25 8.74 1.60 -3.88
CA ASN A 25 9.20 0.22 -3.83
C ASN A 25 9.94 -0.05 -2.50
N LEU A 26 9.49 -1.04 -1.74
CA LEU A 26 10.06 -1.44 -0.45
C LEU A 26 10.98 -2.68 -0.54
N GLY A 27 11.16 -3.21 -1.75
CA GLY A 27 12.01 -4.36 -2.04
C GLY A 27 11.26 -5.62 -2.43
N THR A 28 12.03 -6.67 -2.71
CA THR A 28 11.55 -7.99 -3.08
C THR A 28 12.12 -9.02 -2.10
N ASP A 29 11.28 -9.95 -1.63
CA ASP A 29 11.73 -11.03 -0.75
C ASP A 29 12.32 -12.23 -1.51
N ALA A 30 12.84 -13.20 -0.76
CA ALA A 30 13.39 -14.44 -1.33
C ALA A 30 12.37 -15.30 -2.10
N LYS A 31 11.06 -15.08 -1.87
CA LYS A 31 9.96 -15.74 -2.58
C LYS A 31 9.49 -14.96 -3.81
N GLN A 32 10.25 -13.93 -4.22
CA GLN A 32 9.94 -13.06 -5.35
C GLN A 32 8.64 -12.26 -5.17
N SER A 33 8.24 -12.00 -3.92
CA SER A 33 7.16 -11.05 -3.66
C SER A 33 7.74 -9.64 -3.56
N THR A 34 7.27 -8.73 -4.41
CA THR A 34 7.66 -7.32 -4.39
C THR A 34 6.63 -6.50 -3.64
N TYR A 35 7.13 -5.66 -2.72
CA TYR A 35 6.32 -4.84 -1.83
C TYR A 35 6.37 -3.39 -2.27
N TYR A 36 5.20 -2.76 -2.32
CA TYR A 36 5.08 -1.33 -2.60
C TYR A 36 4.24 -0.65 -1.55
N TYR A 37 4.56 0.60 -1.28
CA TYR A 37 3.90 1.45 -0.30
C TYR A 37 3.29 2.67 -0.97
N LYS A 38 2.11 3.04 -0.51
CA LYS A 38 1.47 4.31 -0.86
C LYS A 38 0.70 4.85 0.35
N PRO A 39 0.99 6.07 0.83
CA PRO A 39 0.24 6.65 1.95
C PRO A 39 -1.24 6.84 1.59
N HIS A 40 -2.08 6.90 2.63
CA HIS A 40 -3.52 7.09 2.46
C HIS A 40 -4.09 8.12 3.43
N SER A 41 -3.90 7.94 4.74
CA SER A 41 -4.35 8.86 5.78
C SER A 41 -3.35 8.93 6.93
N THR A 42 -3.63 9.76 7.93
CA THR A 42 -2.74 10.03 9.08
C THR A 42 -2.25 8.78 9.81
N ASN A 43 -3.03 7.70 9.84
CA ASN A 43 -2.65 6.42 10.43
C ASN A 43 -2.80 5.22 9.49
N LYS A 44 -2.97 5.43 8.17
CA LYS A 44 -3.15 4.32 7.22
C LYS A 44 -2.35 4.50 5.94
N ALA A 45 -1.92 3.37 5.39
CA ALA A 45 -1.32 3.32 4.07
C ALA A 45 -1.71 2.04 3.34
N TRP A 46 -1.65 2.11 2.02
CA TRP A 46 -1.75 0.95 1.16
C TRP A 46 -0.41 0.26 1.03
N ILE A 47 -0.43 -1.05 1.16
CA ILE A 47 0.68 -1.95 0.82
C ILE A 47 0.22 -2.84 -0.32
N LYS A 48 0.94 -2.79 -1.44
CA LYS A 48 0.76 -3.72 -2.55
C LYS A 48 1.80 -4.83 -2.46
N ILE A 49 1.37 -6.07 -2.56
CA ILE A 49 2.23 -7.26 -2.59
C ILE A 49 2.02 -7.92 -3.94
N ALA A 50 2.98 -7.81 -4.86
CA ALA A 50 2.93 -8.49 -6.16
C ALA A 50 3.76 -9.77 -6.07
N SER A 51 3.20 -10.91 -6.48
CA SER A 51 3.86 -12.21 -6.33
C SER A 51 3.30 -13.22 -7.34
N PRO A 52 4.14 -14.15 -7.86
CA PRO A 52 3.65 -15.27 -8.65
C PRO A 52 2.81 -16.27 -7.83
N GLN A 53 2.78 -16.14 -6.49
CA GLN A 53 2.16 -17.10 -5.57
C GLN A 53 1.29 -16.43 -4.50
N ILE A 54 0.33 -15.59 -4.90
CA ILE A 54 -0.66 -15.05 -3.98
C ILE A 54 -1.66 -16.14 -3.59
N THR A 55 -1.76 -16.43 -2.29
CA THR A 55 -2.74 -17.38 -1.75
C THR A 55 -3.90 -16.66 -1.10
N TYR A 56 -5.13 -17.09 -1.41
CA TYR A 56 -6.36 -16.57 -0.80
C TYR A 56 -7.38 -17.68 -0.59
N TYR A 57 -8.27 -17.50 0.39
CA TYR A 57 -9.34 -18.46 0.69
C TYR A 57 -10.59 -18.13 -0.13
N ASP A 58 -11.09 -19.11 -0.87
CA ASP A 58 -12.30 -19.00 -1.68
C ASP A 58 -13.09 -20.31 -1.66
N ASN A 59 -14.40 -20.21 -1.40
CA ASN A 59 -15.32 -21.35 -1.40
C ASN A 59 -14.80 -22.58 -0.61
N GLY A 60 -14.34 -22.36 0.62
CA GLY A 60 -13.93 -23.46 1.49
C GLY A 60 -12.47 -23.91 1.33
N LYS A 61 -11.72 -23.38 0.36
CA LYS A 61 -10.36 -23.84 0.01
C LYS A 61 -9.38 -22.71 -0.25
N ASN A 62 -8.11 -22.98 -0.03
CA ASN A 62 -7.02 -22.10 -0.47
C ASN A 62 -6.83 -22.22 -1.98
N LYS A 63 -6.71 -21.09 -2.65
CA LYS A 63 -6.33 -20.96 -4.06
C LYS A 63 -5.04 -20.16 -4.15
N THR A 64 -4.18 -20.52 -5.08
CA THR A 64 -2.92 -19.79 -5.37
C THR A 64 -2.94 -19.30 -6.80
N VAL A 65 -2.58 -18.04 -7.00
CA VAL A 65 -2.56 -17.38 -8.31
C VAL A 65 -1.32 -16.48 -8.45
N ASP A 66 -0.92 -16.25 -9.69
CA ASP A 66 -0.05 -15.13 -10.04
C ASP A 66 -0.89 -13.85 -10.07
N GLY A 67 -0.44 -12.82 -9.34
CA GLY A 67 -1.19 -11.57 -9.21
C GLY A 67 -0.65 -10.69 -8.09
N TYR A 68 -1.56 -9.95 -7.45
CA TYR A 68 -1.18 -9.07 -6.35
C TYR A 68 -2.28 -8.91 -5.31
N GLN A 69 -1.87 -8.59 -4.09
CA GLN A 69 -2.77 -8.10 -3.04
C GLN A 69 -2.58 -6.60 -2.84
N LEU A 70 -3.70 -5.93 -2.56
CA LEU A 70 -3.74 -4.56 -2.12
C LEU A 70 -4.33 -4.52 -0.71
N ASN A 71 -3.49 -4.15 0.26
CA ASN A 71 -3.82 -4.20 1.68
C ASN A 71 -3.86 -2.77 2.24
N LEU A 72 -4.96 -2.39 2.88
CA LEU A 72 -5.00 -1.17 3.70
C LEU A 72 -4.51 -1.53 5.09
N TRP A 73 -3.43 -0.93 5.52
CA TRP A 73 -2.84 -1.14 6.84
C TRP A 73 -3.10 0.07 7.74
N LEU A 74 -3.37 -0.21 9.01
CA LEU A 74 -3.38 0.71 10.13
C LEU A 74 -2.00 0.67 10.80
N PHE A 75 -1.47 1.83 11.17
CA PHE A 75 -0.16 1.98 11.78
C PHE A 75 -0.27 2.72 13.11
N ASP A 76 0.39 2.17 14.13
CA ASP A 76 0.71 2.84 15.38
C ASP A 76 2.22 3.00 15.48
N CYS A 77 2.70 4.24 15.30
CA CYS A 77 4.13 4.54 15.30
C CYS A 77 4.72 4.64 16.71
N GLU A 78 3.90 4.93 17.72
CA GLU A 78 4.34 5.06 19.11
C GLU A 78 4.63 3.66 19.68
N GLU A 79 3.67 2.75 19.52
CA GLU A 79 3.76 1.37 19.99
C GLU A 79 4.45 0.41 18.98
N LYS A 80 4.78 0.91 17.78
CA LYS A 80 5.37 0.13 16.67
C LYS A 80 4.52 -1.09 16.30
N GLN A 81 3.22 -0.86 16.16
CA GLN A 81 2.26 -1.89 15.80
C GLN A 81 1.62 -1.62 14.43
N ILE A 82 1.21 -2.69 13.77
CA ILE A 82 0.50 -2.63 12.49
C ILE A 82 -0.66 -3.61 12.48
N GLY A 83 -1.70 -3.31 11.71
CA GLY A 83 -2.85 -4.19 11.52
C GLY A 83 -3.47 -4.02 10.15
N VAL A 84 -4.03 -5.11 9.60
CA VAL A 84 -4.71 -5.08 8.31
C VAL A 84 -6.16 -4.64 8.51
N VAL A 85 -6.60 -3.67 7.72
CA VAL A 85 -7.98 -3.18 7.69
C VAL A 85 -8.76 -3.85 6.57
N GLN A 86 -8.13 -4.01 5.42
CA GLN A 86 -8.75 -4.56 4.22
C GLN A 86 -7.70 -5.22 3.34
N THR A 87 -8.08 -6.31 2.70
CA THR A 87 -7.29 -6.98 1.66
C THR A 87 -8.14 -7.16 0.43
N THR A 88 -7.62 -6.73 -0.72
CA THR A 88 -8.19 -7.08 -2.02
C THR A 88 -7.16 -7.86 -2.84
N THR A 89 -7.54 -9.06 -3.27
CA THR A 89 -6.73 -9.94 -4.08
C THR A 89 -7.13 -9.80 -5.54
N TYR A 90 -6.14 -9.64 -6.40
CA TYR A 90 -6.27 -9.54 -7.84
C TYR A 90 -5.46 -10.65 -8.52
N ASP A 91 -5.94 -11.11 -9.67
CA ASP A 91 -5.08 -11.87 -10.59
C ASP A 91 -4.11 -10.94 -11.33
N LYS A 92 -3.17 -11.51 -12.09
CA LYS A 92 -2.20 -10.76 -12.91
C LYS A 92 -2.83 -9.87 -13.98
N SER A 93 -4.07 -10.13 -14.39
CA SER A 93 -4.82 -9.34 -15.35
C SER A 93 -5.53 -8.15 -14.71
N GLY A 94 -5.51 -8.06 -13.37
CA GLY A 94 -6.16 -6.99 -12.61
C GLY A 94 -7.62 -7.28 -12.27
N ASN A 95 -8.11 -8.51 -12.47
CA ASN A 95 -9.45 -8.88 -12.04
C ASN A 95 -9.48 -9.11 -10.53
N VAL A 96 -10.49 -8.57 -9.86
CA VAL A 96 -10.71 -8.83 -8.43
C VAL A 96 -11.15 -10.27 -8.25
N LEU A 97 -10.39 -11.04 -7.46
CA LEU A 97 -10.73 -12.40 -7.07
C LEU A 97 -11.46 -12.42 -5.74
N ARG A 98 -11.07 -11.54 -4.82
CA ARG A 98 -11.66 -11.46 -3.48
C ARG A 98 -11.37 -10.11 -2.81
N THR A 99 -12.35 -9.59 -2.08
CA THR A 99 -12.15 -8.49 -1.12
C THR A 99 -12.57 -8.97 0.26
N LEU A 100 -11.72 -8.69 1.26
CA LEU A 100 -12.01 -8.89 2.66
C LEU A 100 -11.88 -7.56 3.39
N HIS A 101 -12.93 -7.16 4.08
CA HIS A 101 -12.93 -6.03 4.98
C HIS A 101 -12.98 -6.55 6.42
N ILE A 102 -11.99 -6.19 7.24
CA ILE A 102 -11.95 -6.54 8.65
C ILE A 102 -12.72 -5.46 9.40
N LYS A 103 -13.70 -5.87 10.21
CA LYS A 103 -14.51 -4.92 10.96
C LYS A 103 -13.62 -4.21 11.98
N SER A 104 -13.89 -2.93 12.23
CA SER A 104 -13.02 -2.10 13.07
C SER A 104 -12.71 -2.67 14.46
N TYR A 105 -13.68 -3.38 15.05
CA TYR A 105 -13.53 -4.01 16.38
C TYR A 105 -12.80 -5.37 16.35
N GLU A 106 -12.53 -5.91 15.16
CA GLU A 106 -11.77 -7.15 14.92
C GLU A 106 -10.35 -6.88 14.42
N ILE A 107 -9.97 -5.60 14.23
CA ILE A 107 -8.63 -5.23 13.80
C ILE A 107 -7.68 -5.40 14.98
N GLU A 108 -6.82 -6.40 14.88
CA GLU A 108 -5.73 -6.61 15.83
C GLU A 108 -4.47 -5.88 15.34
N LEU A 109 -3.97 -4.96 16.16
CA LEU A 109 -2.65 -4.38 16.00
C LEU A 109 -1.61 -5.31 16.61
N GLN A 110 -0.61 -5.67 15.82
CA GLN A 110 0.46 -6.58 16.22
C GLN A 110 1.79 -5.85 16.23
N TYR A 111 2.62 -6.12 17.24
CA TYR A 111 3.98 -5.60 17.31
C TYR A 111 4.80 -6.08 16.12
N VAL A 112 5.56 -5.15 15.53
CA VAL A 112 6.42 -5.46 14.41
C VAL A 112 7.74 -6.05 14.89
N ASN A 113 8.09 -7.21 14.33
CA ASN A 113 9.37 -7.86 14.58
C ASN A 113 10.51 -7.11 13.86
N PRO A 114 11.66 -6.89 14.51
CA PRO A 114 12.86 -6.37 13.86
C PRO A 114 13.32 -7.26 12.69
N ASN A 115 13.89 -6.65 11.65
CA ASN A 115 14.33 -7.27 10.40
C ASN A 115 13.22 -8.00 9.62
N SER A 116 11.95 -7.68 9.91
CA SER A 116 10.82 -8.18 9.14
C SER A 116 10.40 -7.19 8.05
N ILE A 117 9.62 -7.66 7.07
CA ILE A 117 9.02 -6.75 6.09
C ILE A 117 8.07 -5.72 6.75
N GLY A 118 7.46 -6.08 7.88
CA GLY A 118 6.66 -5.15 8.67
C GLY A 118 7.47 -3.97 9.21
N GLU A 119 8.77 -4.16 9.49
CA GLU A 119 9.66 -3.07 9.89
C GLU A 119 9.86 -2.10 8.74
N ASN A 120 10.02 -2.59 7.51
CA ASN A 120 10.09 -1.73 6.33
C ASN A 120 8.79 -0.94 6.14
N PHE A 121 7.62 -1.53 6.41
CA PHE A 121 6.34 -0.81 6.35
C PHE A 121 6.28 0.31 7.39
N LEU A 122 6.62 0.02 8.66
CA LEU A 122 6.67 1.02 9.72
C LEU A 122 7.66 2.13 9.41
N GLN A 123 8.86 1.80 8.93
CA GLN A 123 9.86 2.81 8.59
C GLN A 123 9.39 3.69 7.43
N ALA A 124 8.73 3.14 6.42
CA ALA A 124 8.18 3.91 5.30
C ALA A 124 7.03 4.83 5.73
N PHE A 125 6.25 4.41 6.73
CA PHE A 125 5.10 5.17 7.22
C PHE A 125 5.49 6.22 8.27
N CYS A 126 6.23 5.83 9.31
CA CYS A 126 6.51 6.61 10.50
C CYS A 126 7.69 7.57 10.38
N LYS A 127 8.57 7.42 9.38
CA LYS A 127 9.70 8.34 9.14
C LYS A 127 9.30 9.58 8.32
N LYS A 128 8.03 10.00 8.39
CA LYS A 128 7.54 11.25 7.80
C LYS A 128 7.69 12.42 8.78
#